data_AF-A0A955AWE3-F1
#
_entry.id   AF-A0A955AWE3-F1
#
_cell.length_a   1.000
_cell.length_b   1.000
_cell.length_c   1.000
_cell.angle_alpha   90.00
_cell.angle_beta   90.00
_cell.angle_gamma   90.00
#
_symmetry.space_group_name_H-M   'P 1'
#
loop_
_entity.id
_entity.type
_entity.pdbx_description
1 polymer ?
#
loop_
_entity_poly.entity_id
_entity_poly.type
_entity_poly.pdbx_seq_one_letter_code
_entity_poly.pdbx_strand_id
1 'polypeptide(L)'
;FLRPGPERPGTWLYGHQYIAWHAVETKSSLPGAPNELSLYASEGSWHGKGNSMRRYTLRLDGFVSVNAPLSGGELITKPIQFTGDRLTLNFATSAAGDVLVELQDISGTPVPGYSLAECSPAFGDSIDRTITWERGSDVSQLSGKPIRIRFVLRDADLYSYRFTSER
;
A
#
# COMPACT_ATOMS: atom_id res chain seq x y z
N PHE A 1 -1.76 15.90 -1.48
CA PHE A 1 -1.44 14.66 -2.23
C PHE A 1 -0.49 14.97 -3.39
N LEU A 2 -0.85 15.84 -4.35
CA LEU A 2 0.12 16.42 -5.27
C LEU A 2 0.74 17.67 -4.64
N ARG A 3 2.06 17.69 -4.41
CA ARG A 3 2.79 18.87 -3.92
C ARG A 3 3.26 19.73 -5.10
N PRO A 4 3.41 21.06 -4.95
CA PRO A 4 3.99 21.95 -5.97
C PRO A 4 5.36 21.52 -6.49
N GLY A 5 6.06 20.68 -5.71
CA GLY A 5 7.40 20.20 -6.02
C GLY A 5 8.46 21.27 -5.77
N PRO A 6 9.71 21.00 -6.17
CA PRO A 6 10.80 21.96 -6.07
C PRO A 6 10.51 23.24 -6.88
N GLU A 7 10.87 24.38 -6.30
CA GLU A 7 10.81 25.67 -6.99
C GLU A 7 11.74 25.68 -8.21
N ARG A 8 11.18 26.11 -9.34
CA ARG A 8 11.84 26.26 -10.64
C ARG A 8 11.08 27.26 -11.51
N PRO A 9 11.65 27.76 -12.62
CA PRO A 9 10.93 28.63 -13.54
C PRO A 9 9.57 28.05 -13.96
N GLY A 10 8.50 28.85 -13.85
CA GLY A 10 7.13 28.46 -14.22
C GLY A 10 6.35 27.65 -13.18
N THR A 11 6.82 27.61 -11.92
CA THR A 11 6.14 26.98 -10.78
C THR A 11 5.81 27.97 -9.67
N TRP A 12 5.07 27.54 -8.65
CA TRP A 12 4.65 28.41 -7.52
C TRP A 12 3.87 29.68 -7.96
N LEU A 13 3.10 29.56 -9.05
CA LEU A 13 2.23 30.61 -9.57
C LEU A 13 0.78 30.38 -9.13
N TYR A 14 -0.04 31.42 -9.21
CA TYR A 14 -1.49 31.27 -9.00
C TYR A 14 -2.08 30.31 -10.04
N GLY A 15 -2.82 29.30 -9.58
CA GLY A 15 -3.38 28.26 -10.43
C GLY A 15 -2.35 27.24 -10.96
N HIS A 16 -1.18 27.15 -10.34
CA HIS A 16 -0.23 26.07 -10.59
C HIS A 16 -0.81 24.73 -10.11
N GLN A 17 -0.69 23.68 -10.93
CA GLN A 17 -1.15 22.32 -10.65
C GLN A 17 -2.67 22.17 -10.43
N TYR A 18 -3.50 22.88 -11.20
CA TYR A 18 -4.92 22.50 -11.25
C TYR A 18 -5.06 21.12 -11.89
N ILE A 19 -5.56 20.19 -11.10
CA ILE A 19 -5.76 18.79 -11.50
C ILE A 19 -7.00 18.72 -12.41
N ALA A 20 -6.83 18.10 -13.57
CA ALA A 20 -7.91 17.79 -14.50
C ALA A 20 -8.92 16.83 -13.86
N TRP A 21 -10.11 16.73 -14.44
CA TRP A 21 -11.15 15.87 -13.87
C TRP A 21 -10.75 14.40 -13.94
N HIS A 22 -10.97 13.72 -12.81
CA HIS A 22 -10.69 12.31 -12.55
C HIS A 22 -9.21 11.93 -12.50
N ALA A 23 -8.98 10.81 -11.82
CA ALA A 23 -7.75 10.05 -11.91
C ALA A 23 -8.04 8.82 -12.79
N VAL A 24 -7.09 8.43 -13.63
CA VAL A 24 -7.26 7.30 -14.56
C VAL A 24 -6.16 6.28 -14.38
N GLU A 25 -6.52 5.00 -14.39
CA GLU A 25 -5.55 3.93 -14.37
C GLU A 25 -4.86 3.83 -15.74
N THR A 26 -3.53 3.76 -15.72
CA THR A 26 -2.70 3.69 -16.93
C THR A 26 -1.56 2.71 -16.73
N LYS A 27 -1.03 2.16 -17.81
CA LYS A 27 0.17 1.31 -17.76
C LYS A 27 1.37 2.10 -17.22
N SER A 28 2.11 1.51 -16.27
CA SER A 28 3.38 2.08 -15.82
C SER A 28 4.40 2.13 -16.95
N SER A 29 5.27 3.14 -16.92
CA SER A 29 6.45 3.20 -17.78
C SER A 29 7.57 2.25 -17.34
N LEU A 30 7.50 1.70 -16.12
CA LEU A 30 8.49 0.77 -15.58
C LEU A 30 8.19 -0.66 -16.07
N PRO A 31 9.14 -1.36 -16.72
CA PRO A 31 8.92 -2.73 -17.20
C PRO A 31 8.53 -3.68 -16.06
N GLY A 32 7.40 -4.38 -16.22
CA GLY A 32 6.89 -5.35 -15.25
C GLY A 32 6.21 -4.77 -14.02
N ALA A 33 6.19 -3.44 -13.85
CA ALA A 33 5.46 -2.81 -12.76
C ALA A 33 3.94 -2.88 -12.99
N PRO A 34 3.13 -2.85 -11.92
CA PRO A 34 1.68 -2.73 -12.04
C PRO A 34 1.26 -1.44 -12.76
N ASN A 35 -0.03 -1.32 -13.05
CA ASN A 35 -0.59 -0.06 -13.49
C ASN A 35 -0.43 1.03 -12.41
N GLU A 36 -0.53 2.27 -12.84
CA GLU A 36 -0.43 3.46 -12.02
C GLU A 36 -1.71 4.28 -12.14
N LEU A 37 -2.03 4.99 -11.07
CA LEU A 37 -3.02 6.05 -11.12
C LEU A 37 -2.38 7.32 -11.70
N SER A 38 -2.83 7.72 -12.88
CA SER A 38 -2.41 8.95 -13.54
C SER A 38 -3.31 10.13 -13.17
N LEU A 39 -2.66 11.25 -12.84
CA LEU A 39 -3.25 12.55 -12.60
C LEU A 39 -2.66 13.56 -13.58
N TYR A 40 -3.52 14.33 -14.25
CA TYR A 40 -3.08 15.35 -15.19
C TYR A 40 -3.26 16.71 -14.56
N ALA A 41 -2.20 17.53 -14.55
CA ALA A 41 -2.24 18.84 -13.94
C ALA A 41 -1.62 19.90 -14.87
N SER A 42 -2.22 21.09 -14.88
CA SER A 42 -1.70 22.22 -15.65
C SER A 42 -0.51 22.89 -14.95
N GLU A 43 0.44 23.37 -15.73
CA GLU A 43 1.62 24.10 -15.26
C GLU A 43 1.99 25.27 -16.17
N GLY A 44 2.60 26.30 -15.57
CA GLY A 44 3.04 27.50 -16.27
C GLY A 44 1.93 28.51 -16.55
N SER A 45 0.70 28.23 -16.08
CA SER A 45 -0.44 29.15 -16.14
C SER A 45 -0.14 30.49 -15.45
N TRP A 46 -0.95 31.52 -15.74
CA TRP A 46 -0.93 32.86 -15.13
C TRP A 46 0.10 33.87 -15.69
N HIS A 47 1.33 33.47 -16.01
CA HIS A 47 2.34 34.40 -16.56
C HIS A 47 3.04 33.86 -17.82
N GLY A 48 3.25 34.74 -18.81
CA GLY A 48 3.93 34.41 -20.06
C GLY A 48 3.09 33.58 -21.04
N LYS A 49 3.75 32.75 -21.86
CA LYS A 49 3.09 31.87 -22.86
C LYS A 49 2.71 30.48 -22.31
N GLY A 50 2.77 30.27 -20.99
CA GLY A 50 2.72 28.95 -20.40
C GLY A 50 1.30 28.40 -20.20
N ASN A 51 1.01 27.24 -20.79
CA ASN A 51 -0.04 26.32 -20.35
C ASN A 51 0.33 24.90 -20.80
N SER A 52 1.11 24.20 -19.98
CA SER A 52 1.53 22.82 -20.24
C SER A 52 0.71 21.86 -19.41
N MET A 53 0.39 20.68 -19.94
CA MET A 53 -0.23 19.59 -19.18
C MET A 53 0.85 18.58 -18.79
N ARG A 54 0.93 18.22 -17.51
CA ARG A 54 1.84 17.17 -17.03
C ARG A 54 1.07 16.00 -16.46
N ARG A 55 1.58 14.80 -16.75
CA ARG A 55 1.13 13.56 -16.12
C ARG A 55 1.97 13.31 -14.87
N TYR A 56 1.30 13.23 -13.73
CA TYR A 56 1.82 12.74 -12.47
C TYR A 56 1.27 11.34 -12.23
N THR A 57 2.02 10.50 -11.53
CA THR A 57 1.63 9.10 -11.28
C THR A 57 1.72 8.78 -9.80
N LEU A 58 0.86 7.87 -9.36
CA LEU A 58 0.89 7.23 -8.05
C LEU A 58 0.72 5.71 -8.26
N ARG A 59 1.34 4.91 -7.40
CA ARG A 59 0.99 3.49 -7.27
C ARG A 59 -0.51 3.31 -7.02
N LEU A 60 -1.07 2.16 -7.44
CA LEU A 60 -2.47 1.84 -7.14
C LEU A 60 -2.71 1.75 -5.62
N ASP A 61 -3.83 2.32 -5.21
CA ASP A 61 -4.31 2.42 -3.82
C ASP A 61 -3.29 3.02 -2.82
N GLY A 62 -2.34 3.83 -3.30
CA GLY A 62 -1.25 4.41 -2.50
C GLY A 62 -1.52 5.76 -1.84
N PHE A 63 -2.79 6.13 -1.58
CA PHE A 63 -3.14 7.48 -1.15
C PHE A 63 -2.83 7.79 0.32
N VAL A 64 -3.12 6.82 1.19
CA VAL A 64 -3.00 6.93 2.65
C VAL A 64 -2.52 5.58 3.17
N SER A 65 -1.58 5.60 4.10
CA SER A 65 -1.03 4.41 4.73
C SER A 65 -1.12 4.49 6.26
N VAL A 66 -1.08 3.32 6.89
CA VAL A 66 -0.56 3.18 8.25
C VAL A 66 0.97 3.11 8.12
N ASN A 67 1.68 4.04 8.73
CA ASN A 67 3.13 4.16 8.64
C ASN A 67 3.79 3.85 9.99
N ALA A 68 4.93 3.18 9.96
CA ALA A 68 5.81 3.04 11.13
C ALA A 68 7.26 3.39 10.79
N PRO A 69 7.99 4.07 11.69
CA PRO A 69 9.42 4.33 11.52
C PRO A 69 10.24 3.04 11.70
N LEU A 70 11.56 3.13 11.50
CA LEU A 70 12.48 1.99 11.70
C LEU A 70 12.47 1.43 13.13
N SER A 71 12.15 2.24 14.14
CA SER A 71 11.98 1.77 15.52
C SER A 71 10.77 0.85 15.72
N GLY A 72 9.91 0.75 14.71
CA GLY A 72 8.77 -0.14 14.68
C GLY A 72 7.45 0.51 15.08
N GLY A 73 6.36 -0.18 14.77
CA GLY A 73 4.99 0.15 15.13
C GLY A 73 4.07 -1.03 14.86
N GLU A 74 2.88 -1.02 15.47
CA GLU A 74 1.93 -2.11 15.33
C GLU A 74 0.51 -1.62 15.06
N LEU A 75 -0.22 -2.40 14.27
CA LEU A 75 -1.64 -2.23 14.01
C LEU A 75 -2.35 -3.53 14.30
N ILE A 76 -3.39 -3.50 15.12
CA ILE A 76 -4.26 -4.66 15.33
C ILE A 76 -5.67 -4.32 14.87
N THR A 77 -6.24 -5.15 14.01
CA THR A 77 -7.61 -4.96 13.54
C THR A 77 -8.63 -5.26 14.66
N LYS A 78 -9.84 -4.72 14.49
CA LYS A 78 -11.02 -5.32 15.13
C LYS A 78 -11.20 -6.75 14.60
N PRO A 79 -11.94 -7.63 15.29
CA PRO A 79 -12.28 -8.93 14.76
C PRO A 79 -12.97 -8.81 13.39
N ILE A 80 -12.50 -9.60 12.42
CA ILE A 80 -13.04 -9.68 11.07
C ILE A 80 -13.33 -11.13 10.72
N GLN A 81 -14.35 -11.34 9.91
CA GLN A 81 -14.60 -12.61 9.21
C GLN A 81 -14.29 -12.39 7.73
N PHE A 82 -13.72 -13.40 7.08
CA PHE A 82 -13.32 -13.32 5.69
C PHE A 82 -13.66 -14.59 4.94
N THR A 83 -13.65 -14.49 3.62
CA THR A 83 -13.60 -15.61 2.68
C THR A 83 -12.29 -15.54 1.90
N GLY A 84 -11.77 -16.69 1.46
CA GLY A 84 -10.49 -16.79 0.77
C GLY A 84 -9.55 -17.79 1.41
N ASP A 85 -8.43 -18.04 0.74
CA ASP A 85 -7.37 -18.97 1.13
C ASP A 85 -6.01 -18.29 1.29
N ARG A 86 -5.88 -17.01 0.91
CA ARG A 86 -4.64 -16.24 0.99
C ARG A 86 -4.87 -14.84 1.53
N LEU A 87 -3.92 -14.35 2.33
CA LEU A 87 -3.82 -12.95 2.72
C LEU A 87 -2.84 -12.22 1.79
N THR A 88 -3.29 -11.12 1.19
CA THR A 88 -2.47 -10.26 0.31
C THR A 88 -2.42 -8.84 0.86
N LEU A 89 -1.25 -8.19 0.75
CA LEU A 89 -1.03 -6.81 1.19
C LEU A 89 -0.63 -5.89 0.04
N ASN A 90 -1.12 -4.66 0.13
CA ASN A 90 -0.57 -3.50 -0.56
C ASN A 90 0.30 -2.73 0.43
N PHE A 91 1.62 -2.75 0.24
CA PHE A 91 2.58 -2.13 1.15
C PHE A 91 3.82 -1.60 0.41
N ALA A 92 4.59 -0.74 1.08
CA ALA A 92 5.93 -0.34 0.67
C ALA A 92 6.85 -0.30 1.89
N THR A 93 8.11 -0.70 1.75
CA THR A 93 9.13 -0.60 2.80
C THR A 93 10.41 0.02 2.25
N SER A 94 11.27 0.51 3.14
CA SER A 94 12.68 0.72 2.79
C SER A 94 13.42 -0.62 2.65
N ALA A 95 14.68 -0.56 2.20
CA ALA A 95 15.54 -1.74 2.10
C ALA A 95 15.87 -2.40 3.45
N ALA A 96 15.78 -1.65 4.55
CA ALA A 96 15.99 -2.15 5.92
C ALA A 96 14.66 -2.44 6.65
N GLY A 97 13.54 -2.07 6.04
CA GLY A 97 12.20 -2.22 6.59
C GLY A 97 11.52 -3.52 6.20
N ASP A 98 10.49 -3.88 6.95
CA ASP A 98 9.64 -5.04 6.69
C ASP A 98 8.25 -4.91 7.32
N VAL A 99 7.38 -5.82 6.88
CA VAL A 99 6.06 -6.09 7.43
C VAL A 99 5.99 -7.56 7.85
N LEU A 100 5.62 -7.79 9.10
CA LEU A 100 5.26 -9.10 9.63
C LEU A 100 3.77 -9.13 9.97
N VAL A 101 3.16 -10.31 9.88
CA VAL A 101 1.74 -10.50 10.13
C VAL A 101 1.51 -11.70 11.04
N GLU A 102 0.66 -11.49 12.04
CA GLU A 102 0.15 -12.54 12.90
C GLU A 102 -1.38 -12.58 12.85
N LEU A 103 -1.91 -13.80 12.75
CA LEU A 103 -3.34 -14.04 12.86
C LEU A 103 -3.63 -14.49 14.28
N GLN A 104 -4.58 -13.83 14.92
CA GLN A 104 -4.98 -14.07 16.30
C GLN A 104 -6.43 -14.52 16.36
N ASP A 105 -6.77 -15.29 17.38
CA ASP A 105 -8.16 -15.51 17.76
C ASP A 105 -8.80 -14.22 18.34
N ILE A 106 -10.07 -14.31 18.72
CA ILE A 106 -10.80 -13.17 19.31
C ILE A 106 -10.23 -12.70 20.66
N SER A 107 -9.50 -13.56 21.38
CA SER A 107 -8.84 -13.23 22.65
C SER A 107 -7.51 -12.50 22.45
N GLY A 108 -7.01 -12.47 21.21
CA GLY A 108 -5.68 -11.93 20.90
C GLY A 108 -4.57 -12.97 21.04
N THR A 109 -4.90 -14.25 21.16
CA THR A 109 -3.91 -15.33 21.20
C THR A 109 -3.50 -15.68 19.77
N PRO A 110 -2.19 -15.75 19.45
CA PRO A 110 -1.73 -16.16 18.13
C PRO A 110 -2.25 -17.54 17.75
N VAL A 111 -2.76 -17.68 16.53
CA VAL A 111 -3.15 -18.98 15.99
C VAL A 111 -1.87 -19.76 15.63
N PRO A 112 -1.70 -21.01 16.10
CA PRO A 112 -0.53 -21.83 15.76
C PRO A 112 -0.34 -21.97 14.25
N GLY A 113 0.88 -21.76 13.75
CA GLY A 113 1.19 -21.74 12.33
C GLY A 113 1.05 -20.36 11.67
N TYR A 114 0.54 -19.36 12.40
CA TYR A 114 0.34 -18.00 11.92
C TYR A 114 0.83 -16.93 12.92
N SER A 115 1.76 -17.31 13.80
CA SER A 115 2.38 -16.37 14.73
C SER A 115 3.40 -15.46 14.05
N LEU A 116 3.80 -14.38 14.71
CA LEU A 116 4.87 -13.51 14.19
C LEU A 116 6.19 -14.26 13.99
N ALA A 117 6.52 -15.21 14.87
CA ALA A 117 7.76 -15.97 14.81
C ALA A 117 7.81 -16.90 13.58
N GLU A 118 6.65 -17.36 13.13
CA GLU A 118 6.50 -18.23 11.96
C GLU A 118 6.30 -17.41 10.67
N CYS A 119 6.11 -16.09 10.74
CA CYS A 119 5.85 -15.24 9.58
C CYS A 119 7.16 -14.93 8.84
N SER A 120 7.16 -15.12 7.52
CA SER A 120 8.26 -14.64 6.68
C SER A 120 8.17 -13.12 6.52
N PRO A 121 9.25 -12.35 6.75
CA PRO A 121 9.23 -10.89 6.57
C PRO A 121 8.91 -10.51 5.13
N ALA A 122 7.92 -9.62 4.94
CA ALA A 122 7.62 -9.03 3.65
C ALA A 122 8.32 -7.67 3.51
N PHE A 123 9.10 -7.49 2.46
CA PHE A 123 9.79 -6.23 2.14
C PHE A 123 9.62 -5.89 0.64
N GLY A 124 9.85 -4.61 0.31
CA GLY A 124 9.73 -4.05 -1.03
C GLY A 124 8.48 -3.19 -1.22
N ASP A 125 8.12 -2.92 -2.48
CA ASP A 125 6.91 -2.17 -2.86
C ASP A 125 6.03 -3.06 -3.76
N SER A 126 4.87 -3.46 -3.24
CA SER A 126 3.95 -4.38 -3.92
C SER A 126 2.50 -4.02 -3.62
N ILE A 127 1.63 -4.13 -4.63
CA ILE A 127 0.19 -3.85 -4.49
C ILE A 127 -0.62 -5.08 -4.07
N ASP A 128 -0.04 -6.29 -4.10
CA ASP A 128 -0.76 -7.56 -4.00
C ASP A 128 0.11 -8.73 -3.49
N ARG A 129 1.09 -8.48 -2.62
CA ARG A 129 1.98 -9.54 -2.12
C ARG A 129 1.24 -10.50 -1.20
N THR A 130 1.29 -11.78 -1.52
CA THR A 130 0.85 -12.85 -0.62
C THR A 130 1.76 -12.96 0.60
N ILE A 131 1.16 -13.03 1.79
CA ILE A 131 1.87 -13.27 3.03
C ILE A 131 2.04 -14.76 3.27
N THR A 132 3.20 -15.12 3.80
CA THR A 132 3.61 -16.51 4.01
C THR A 132 4.13 -16.68 5.42
N TRP A 133 3.81 -17.84 5.98
CA TRP A 133 4.38 -18.36 7.22
C TRP A 133 5.19 -19.61 6.89
N GLU A 134 5.87 -20.21 7.88
CA GLU A 134 6.68 -21.44 7.70
C GLU A 134 5.89 -22.58 7.02
N ARG A 135 4.59 -22.68 7.31
CA ARG A 135 3.66 -23.66 6.72
C ARG A 135 3.10 -23.27 5.34
N GLY A 136 3.51 -22.14 4.77
CA GLY A 136 3.02 -21.61 3.49
C GLY A 136 2.04 -20.43 3.66
N SER A 137 1.22 -20.19 2.63
CA SER A 137 0.29 -19.05 2.57
C SER A 137 -1.19 -19.39 2.81
N ASP A 138 -1.52 -20.67 2.98
CA ASP A 138 -2.91 -21.12 3.12
C ASP A 138 -3.50 -20.70 4.47
N VAL A 139 -4.56 -19.90 4.42
CA VAL A 139 -5.38 -19.46 5.55
C VAL A 139 -6.83 -20.00 5.47
N SER A 140 -7.13 -20.91 4.54
CA SER A 140 -8.48 -21.43 4.32
C SER A 140 -9.12 -22.03 5.58
N GLN A 141 -8.31 -22.62 6.46
CA GLN A 141 -8.73 -23.17 7.75
C GLN A 141 -9.31 -22.13 8.72
N LEU A 142 -9.05 -20.84 8.48
CA LEU A 142 -9.56 -19.71 9.26
C LEU A 142 -10.73 -18.98 8.57
N SER A 143 -11.05 -19.34 7.33
CA SER A 143 -12.17 -18.77 6.57
C SER A 143 -13.50 -18.93 7.34
N GLY A 144 -14.30 -17.86 7.39
CA GLY A 144 -15.55 -17.78 8.14
C GLY A 144 -15.41 -17.65 9.67
N LYS A 145 -14.22 -17.83 10.24
CA LYS A 145 -13.98 -17.65 11.68
C LYS A 145 -13.63 -16.19 11.98
N PRO A 146 -14.15 -15.61 13.08
CA PRO A 146 -13.74 -14.27 13.49
C PRO A 146 -12.28 -14.32 13.99
N ILE A 147 -11.41 -13.54 13.35
CA ILE A 147 -10.00 -13.42 13.70
C ILE A 147 -9.60 -11.96 13.82
N ARG A 148 -8.47 -11.69 14.49
CA ARG A 148 -7.81 -10.38 14.45
C ARG A 148 -6.52 -10.51 13.67
N ILE A 149 -6.14 -9.47 12.95
CA ILE A 149 -4.83 -9.42 12.28
C ILE A 149 -3.96 -8.41 13.03
N ARG A 150 -2.77 -8.85 13.43
CA ARG A 150 -1.72 -7.99 13.97
C ARG A 150 -0.65 -7.80 12.92
N PHE A 151 -0.45 -6.56 12.50
CA PHE A 151 0.65 -6.15 11.64
C PHE A 151 1.73 -5.54 12.51
N VAL A 152 2.97 -5.99 12.31
CA VAL A 152 4.17 -5.37 12.88
C VAL A 152 4.96 -4.77 11.73
N LEU A 153 5.18 -3.47 11.80
CA LEU A 153 5.75 -2.66 10.74
C LEU A 153 7.09 -2.09 11.20
N ARG A 154 8.11 -2.12 10.35
CA ARG A 154 9.39 -1.41 10.56
C ARG A 154 9.75 -0.67 9.28
N ASP A 155 9.86 0.66 9.36
CA ASP A 155 10.15 1.52 8.22
C ASP A 155 9.31 1.17 6.97
N ALA A 156 7.99 1.14 7.20
CA ALA A 156 7.02 0.55 6.29
C ALA A 156 5.70 1.34 6.26
N ASP A 157 5.09 1.33 5.09
CA ASP A 157 3.75 1.82 4.79
C ASP A 157 2.83 0.64 4.43
N LEU A 158 1.78 0.44 5.21
CA LEU A 158 0.68 -0.50 4.91
C LEU A 158 -0.51 0.29 4.36
N TYR A 159 -0.85 0.09 3.09
CA TYR A 159 -1.95 0.79 2.43
C TYR A 159 -3.26 0.02 2.54
N SER A 160 -3.23 -1.29 2.26
CA SER A 160 -4.41 -2.14 2.36
C SER A 160 -4.06 -3.62 2.54
N TYR A 161 -5.05 -4.41 2.94
CA TYR A 161 -4.98 -5.86 3.02
C TYR A 161 -6.27 -6.47 2.49
N ARG A 162 -6.18 -7.69 1.95
CA ARG A 162 -7.33 -8.42 1.40
C ARG A 162 -7.13 -9.92 1.51
N PHE A 163 -8.20 -10.63 1.84
CA PHE A 163 -8.26 -12.07 1.62
C PHE A 163 -8.77 -12.39 0.22
N THR A 164 -8.08 -13.27 -0.47
CA THR A 164 -8.40 -13.69 -1.84
C THR A 164 -8.56 -15.20 -1.89
N SER A 165 -9.32 -15.69 -2.86
CA SER A 165 -9.27 -17.09 -3.30
C SER A 165 -8.41 -17.16 -4.55
N GLU A 166 -7.55 -18.17 -4.68
CA GLU A 166 -7.03 -18.50 -6.01
C GLU A 166 -8.20 -18.86 -6.94
N ARG A 167 -8.14 -18.35 -8.18
CA ARG A 167 -9.04 -18.76 -9.26
C ARG A 167 -8.51 -20.00 -9.94
#